data_AF-A0A9E0A8F0-F1
#
_entry.id   AF-A0A9E0A8F0-F1
#
_cell.length_a   1.000
_cell.length_b   1.000
_cell.length_c   1.000
_cell.angle_alpha   90.00
_cell.angle_beta   90.00
_cell.angle_gamma   90.00
#
_symmetry.space_group_name_H-M   'P 1'
#
loop_
_entity.id
_entity.type
_entity.pdbx_description
1 polymer ?
#
loop_
_entity_poly.entity_id
_entity_poly.type
_entity_poly.pdbx_seq_one_letter_code
_entity_poly.pdbx_strand_id
1 'polypeptide(L)' 'MDINAELIIVSKLIVSFLLGGFIGLDREKHGQDAGIRTYAAVCIGATLFTAITAHLVNNPADTSRVIANIVTG' A
#
# COMPACT_ATOMS: atom_id res chain seq x y z
N MET A 1 -5.95 -10.97 -19.92
CA MET A 1 -4.85 -10.30 -19.21
C MET A 1 -4.84 -8.85 -19.67
N ASP A 2 -5.38 -7.96 -18.84
CA ASP A 2 -5.41 -6.53 -19.14
C ASP A 2 -4.06 -5.92 -18.79
N ILE A 3 -3.13 -5.91 -19.75
CA ILE A 3 -1.75 -5.43 -19.57
C ILE A 3 -1.70 -4.03 -18.94
N ASN A 4 -2.69 -3.18 -19.26
CA ASN A 4 -2.80 -1.82 -18.72
C ASN A 4 -3.11 -1.82 -17.22
N ALA A 5 -3.99 -2.71 -16.76
CA ALA A 5 -4.34 -2.81 -15.35
C ALA A 5 -3.14 -3.29 -14.52
N GLU A 6 -2.43 -4.30 -15.00
CA GLU A 6 -1.21 -4.79 -14.37
C GLU A 6 -0.13 -3.70 -14.31
N LEU A 7 0.07 -2.94 -15.39
CA LEU A 7 1.03 -1.84 -15.43
C LEU A 7 0.70 -0.75 -14.39
N ILE A 8 -0.58 -0.39 -14.25
CA ILE A 8 -1.04 0.58 -13.25
C ILE A 8 -0.77 0.06 -11.85
N ILE A 9 -1.05 -1.20 -11.56
CA ILE A 9 -0.80 -1.79 -10.24
C ILE A 9 0.70 -1.81 -9.92
N VAL A 10 1.55 -2.22 -10.87
CA VAL A 10 3.00 -2.21 -10.70
C VAL A 10 3.52 -0.80 -10.45
N SER A 11 3.03 0.21 -11.19
CA SER A 11 3.41 1.60 -10.94
C SER A 11 3.02 2.07 -9.53
N LYS A 12 1.83 1.68 -9.04
CA LYS A 12 1.37 2.01 -7.68
C LYS A 12 2.24 1.34 -6.61
N LEU A 13 2.66 0.10 -6.83
CA LEU A 13 3.57 -0.62 -5.92
C LEU A 13 4.96 0.03 -5.85
N ILE A 14 5.50 0.47 -6.99
CA ILE A 14 6.79 1.19 -7.02
C ILE A 14 6.66 2.52 -6.27
N VAL A 15 5.61 3.28 -6.55
CA VAL A 15 5.36 4.58 -5.90
C VAL A 15 5.14 4.40 -4.40
N SER A 16 4.36 3.41 -3.96
CA SER A 16 4.11 3.18 -2.54
C SER A 16 5.36 2.70 -1.80
N PHE A 17 6.21 1.90 -2.44
CA PHE A 17 7.51 1.52 -1.89
C PHE A 17 8.42 2.72 -1.69
N LEU A 18 8.54 3.60 -2.69
CA LEU A 18 9.37 4.79 -2.60
C LEU A 18 8.87 5.75 -1.51
N LEU A 19 7.56 5.98 -1.44
CA LEU A 19 6.96 6.84 -0.42
C LEU A 19 7.10 6.24 0.98
N GLY A 20 6.79 4.94 1.15
CA GLY A 20 6.96 4.23 2.42
C GLY A 20 8.42 4.19 2.87
N GLY A 21 9.34 4.00 1.94
CA GLY A 21 10.78 4.05 2.19
C GLY A 21 11.24 5.45 2.61
N PHE A 22 10.75 6.51 1.97
CA PHE A 22 11.08 7.89 2.34
C PHE A 22 10.55 8.26 3.74
N ILE A 23 9.32 7.85 4.06
CA ILE A 23 8.73 8.02 5.40
C ILE A 23 9.54 7.25 6.46
N GLY A 24 9.91 6.01 6.17
CA GLY A 24 10.72 5.21 7.07
C GLY A 24 12.15 5.73 7.23
N LEU A 25 12.74 6.33 6.19
CA LEU A 25 14.04 7.01 6.23
C LEU A 25 14.00 8.20 7.19
N ASP A 26 12.95 9.01 7.08
CA ASP A 26 12.76 10.17 7.95
C ASP A 26 12.54 9.74 9.41
N ARG A 27 11.76 8.68 9.63
CA ARG A 27 11.55 8.12 10.98
C ARG A 27 12.80 7.54 11.61
N GLU A 28 13.60 6.81 10.84
CA GLU A 28 14.86 6.24 11.31
C GLU A 28 15.85 7.34 11.71
N LYS A 29 15.90 8.44 10.94
CA LYS A 29 16.70 9.63 11.28
C LYS A 29 16.23 10.33 12.55
N HIS A 30 14.93 10.30 12.85
CA HIS A 30 14.37 10.85 14.09
C HIS A 30 14.44 9.89 15.29
N GLY A 31 15.11 8.75 15.16
CA GLY A 31 15.36 7.82 16.27
C GLY A 31 14.15 6.96 16.67
N GLN A 32 13.21 6.74 15.76
CA GLN A 32 12.06 5.86 15.99
C GLN A 32 12.42 4.39 15.68
N ASP A 33 11.90 3.44 16.47
CA ASP A 33 12.16 2.00 16.30
C ASP A 33 11.70 1.43 14.95
N ALA A 34 10.64 2.01 14.35
CA ALA A 34 10.12 1.61 13.05
C ALA A 34 10.79 2.40 11.92
N GLY A 35 11.80 1.79 11.30
CA GLY A 35 12.56 2.37 10.19
C GLY A 35 12.02 2.04 8.78
N ILE A 36 12.91 2.13 7.79
CA ILE A 36 12.60 2.00 6.35
C ILE A 36 11.92 0.69 5.99
N ARG A 37 12.43 -0.43 6.50
CA ARG A 37 11.92 -1.77 6.17
C ARG A 37 10.45 -1.93 6.56
N THR A 38 10.07 -1.39 7.72
CA THR A 38 8.72 -1.51 8.27
C THR A 38 7.73 -0.70 7.44
N TYR A 39 8.01 0.59 7.21
CA TYR A 39 7.11 1.45 6.44
C TYR A 39 7.02 1.04 4.97
N ALA A 40 8.14 0.63 4.36
CA ALA A 40 8.13 0.12 3.00
C ALA A 40 7.27 -1.14 2.86
N ALA A 41 7.39 -2.10 3.78
CA ALA A 41 6.59 -3.33 3.77
C ALA A 41 5.10 -3.06 4.00
N VAL A 42 4.76 -2.19 4.96
CA VAL A 42 3.36 -1.81 5.26
C VAL A 42 2.73 -1.09 4.07
N CYS A 43 3.42 -0.13 3.45
CA CYS A 43 2.91 0.59 2.28
C CYS A 43 2.69 -0.32 1.07
N ILE A 44 3.62 -1.24 0.79
CA ILE A 44 3.45 -2.24 -0.27
C ILE A 44 2.24 -3.13 0.04
N GLY A 45 2.16 -3.67 1.26
CA GLY A 45 1.10 -4.58 1.69
C GLY A 45 -0.29 -3.94 1.57
N ALA A 46 -0.46 -2.70 2.04
CA ALA A 46 -1.70 -1.96 1.93
C ALA A 46 -2.09 -1.69 0.46
N THR A 47 -1.12 -1.36 -0.38
CA THR A 47 -1.35 -1.12 -1.82
C THR A 47 -1.79 -2.39 -2.53
N LEU A 48 -1.10 -3.51 -2.25
CA LEU A 48 -1.40 -4.81 -2.83
C LEU A 48 -2.78 -5.29 -2.39
N PHE A 49 -3.09 -5.20 -1.10
CA PHE A 49 -4.40 -5.60 -0.56
C PHE A 49 -5.53 -4.77 -1.18
N THR A 50 -5.35 -3.45 -1.28
CA THR A 50 -6.31 -2.55 -1.94
C THR A 50 -6.54 -2.94 -3.40
N ALA A 51 -5.47 -3.24 -4.15
CA ALA A 51 -5.58 -3.68 -5.55
C ALA A 51 -6.35 -5.00 -5.67
N ILE A 52 -6.06 -5.97 -4.79
CA ILE A 52 -6.77 -7.26 -4.76
C ILE A 52 -8.25 -7.07 -4.41
N THR A 53 -8.57 -6.28 -3.38
CA THR A 53 -9.96 -6.00 -2.98
C THR A 53 -10.74 -5.32 -4.09
N ALA A 54 -10.13 -4.41 -4.84
CA ALA A 54 -10.76 -3.75 -5.98
C ALA A 54 -11.14 -4.72 -7.11
N HIS A 55 -10.43 -5.85 -7.25
CA HIS A 55 -10.77 -6.90 -8.22
C HIS A 55 -11.76 -7.94 -7.67
N LEU A 56 -11.76 -8.19 -6.35
CA LEU A 56 -12.64 -9.17 -5.72
C LEU A 56 -14.04 -8.63 -5.43
N VAL A 57 -14.17 -7.34 -5.14
CA VAL A 57 -15.41 -6.71 -4.68
C VAL A 57 -15.95 -5.78 -5.75
N ASN A 58 -17.15 -6.09 -6.25
CA ASN A 58 -17.81 -5.32 -7.31
C ASN A 58 -18.55 -4.07 -6.79
N ASN A 59 -18.82 -4.00 -5.48
CA ASN A 59 -19.54 -2.89 -4.87
C ASN A 59 -18.56 -1.91 -4.19
N PRO A 60 -18.43 -0.66 -4.68
CA PRO A 60 -17.47 0.30 -4.13
C PRO A 60 -17.69 0.62 -2.64
N ALA A 61 -18.92 0.51 -2.13
CA ALA A 61 -19.21 0.69 -0.71
C ALA A 61 -18.56 -0.40 0.16
N ASP A 62 -18.57 -1.65 -0.30
CA ASP A 62 -17.98 -2.79 0.41
C ASP A 62 -16.45 -2.77 0.30
N THR A 63 -15.92 -2.38 -0.86
CA THR A 63 -14.48 -2.14 -1.07
C THR A 63 -13.96 -1.09 -0.09
N SER A 64 -14.65 0.03 0.07
CA SER A 64 -14.25 1.09 0.99
C SER A 64 -14.22 0.63 2.45
N ARG A 65 -15.19 -0.20 2.88
CA ARG A 65 -15.22 -0.79 4.23
C ARG A 65 -14.03 -1.72 4.48
N VAL A 66 -13.69 -2.56 3.51
CA VAL A 66 -12.54 -3.48 3.62
C VAL A 66 -11.23 -2.69 3.70
N ILE A 67 -11.07 -1.64 2.89
CA ILE A 67 -9.88 -0.78 2.92
C ILE A 67 -9.78 0.00 4.24
N ALA A 68 -10.90 0.45 4.81
CA ALA A 68 -10.91 1.16 6.08
C ALA A 68 -10.32 0.32 7.23
N ASN A 69 -10.53 -0.99 7.22
CA ASN A 69 -9.99 -1.90 8.23
C ASN A 69 -8.45 -2.03 8.19
N ILE A 70 -7.81 -1.71 7.06
CA ILE A 70 -6.34 -1.70 6.94
C ILE A 70 -5.74 -0.57 7.79
N VAL A 71 -6.44 0.58 7.87
CA VAL A 71 -5.96 1.77 8.60
C VAL A 71 -6.13 1.62 10.11
N THR A 72 -7.11 0.82 10.54
CA THR A 72 -7.38 0.55 11.95
C THR A 72 -6.54 -0.59 12.54
N GLY A 73 -5.83 -1.34 11.68
CA GLY A 73 -4.96 -2.44 12.07
C GLY A 73 -3.72 -1.98 12.83
#